data_AF-A0A4Y8C8J1-F1
#
_entry.id   AF-A0A4Y8C8J1-F1
#
_cell.length_a   1.000
_cell.length_b   1.000
_cell.length_c   1.000
_cell.angle_alpha   90.00
_cell.angle_beta   90.00
_cell.angle_gamma   90.00
#
_symmetry.space_group_name_H-M   'P 1'
#
loop_
_entity.id
_entity.type
_entity.pdbx_description
1 polymer ?
#
loop_
_entity_poly.entity_id
_entity_poly.type
_entity_poly.pdbx_seq_one_letter_code
_entity_poly.pdbx_strand_id
1 'polypeptide(L)'
;PMLLSELEKSLKHQKQAIVFLPTRANFRQIICKDCGETIKCPFCSIAMSMHKKKNVLKCHYCNYTSLIEQNCPSCKGEMLEARKMGTAELLELLQNALPLAKI
;
A
#
# COMPACT_ATOMS: atom_id res chain seq x y z
N PRO A 1 -9.21 -6.91 12.46
CA PRO A 1 -7.87 -6.38 12.11
C PRO A 1 -7.12 -5.87 13.35
N MET A 2 -5.89 -6.35 13.58
CA MET A 2 -5.10 -6.10 14.80
C MET A 2 -4.81 -4.62 15.06
N LEU A 3 -4.50 -3.83 14.03
CA LEU A 3 -4.14 -2.41 14.18
C LEU A 3 -5.24 -1.57 14.84
N LEU A 4 -6.48 -1.65 14.35
CA LEU A 4 -7.60 -0.87 14.90
C LEU A 4 -7.86 -1.26 16.37
N SER A 5 -7.77 -2.55 16.69
CA SER A 5 -7.92 -3.01 18.07
C SER A 5 -6.86 -2.43 19.00
N GLU A 6 -5.60 -2.34 18.55
CA GLU A 6 -4.53 -1.76 19.36
C GLU A 6 -4.63 -0.23 19.49
N LEU A 7 -5.12 0.46 18.46
CA LEU A 7 -5.43 1.89 18.53
C LEU A 7 -6.56 2.16 19.53
N GLU A 8 -7.66 1.39 19.46
CA GLU A 8 -8.77 1.49 20.41
C GLU A 8 -8.32 1.21 21.86
N LYS A 9 -7.50 0.17 22.07
CA LYS A 9 -6.95 -0.13 23.39
C LYS A 9 -6.12 1.04 23.91
N SER A 10 -5.25 1.61 23.08
CA SER A 10 -4.42 2.75 23.48
C SER A 10 -5.27 3.94 23.92
N LEU A 11 -6.29 4.28 23.14
CA LEU A 11 -7.23 5.37 23.46
C LEU A 11 -8.04 5.09 24.73
N LYS A 12 -8.54 3.86 24.93
CA LYS A 12 -9.25 3.45 26.17
C LYS A 12 -8.41 3.61 27.43
N HIS A 13 -7.10 3.43 27.31
CA HIS A 13 -6.15 3.65 28.40
C HIS A 13 -5.68 5.11 28.50
N GLN A 14 -6.35 6.05 27.83
CA GLN A 14 -6.01 7.48 27.80
C GLN A 14 -4.58 7.75 27.31
N LYS A 15 -4.07 6.89 26.41
CA LYS A 15 -2.76 7.06 25.77
C LYS A 15 -2.92 7.64 24.38
N GLN A 16 -1.84 8.21 23.88
CA GLN A 16 -1.74 8.71 22.51
C GLN A 16 -1.05 7.69 21.61
N ALA A 17 -1.47 7.64 20.34
CA ALA A 17 -0.83 6.84 19.30
C ALA A 17 -0.38 7.76 18.15
N ILE A 18 0.73 7.40 17.51
CA ILE A 18 1.26 8.10 16.34
C ILE A 18 1.24 7.12 15.17
N VAL A 19 0.59 7.51 14.07
CA VAL A 19 0.54 6.71 12.84
C VAL A 19 1.46 7.36 11.81
N PHE A 20 2.50 6.63 11.39
CA PHE A 20 3.41 7.09 10.36
C PHE A 20 2.90 6.69 8.97
N LEU A 21 2.82 7.68 8.08
CA LEU A 21 2.56 7.47 6.66
C LEU A 21 3.74 7.99 5.84
N PRO A 22 4.24 7.25 4.84
CA PRO A 22 5.30 7.72 3.96
C PRO A 22 4.92 9.02 3.22
N THR A 23 5.77 10.05 3.34
CA THR A 23 5.51 11.42 2.83
C THR A 23 5.84 11.60 1.35
N ARG A 24 6.81 10.84 0.83
CA ARG A 24 7.14 10.84 -0.60
C ARG A 24 6.40 9.71 -1.26
N ALA A 25 5.41 10.08 -2.07
CA ALA A 25 4.64 9.25 -2.98
C ALA A 25 5.26 7.86 -3.18
N ASN A 26 4.88 6.92 -2.30
CA ASN A 26 5.26 5.53 -2.51
C ASN A 26 4.83 5.18 -3.91
N PHE A 27 5.80 4.73 -4.69
CA PHE A 27 5.59 4.28 -6.04
C PHE A 27 4.35 3.40 -6.07
N ARG A 28 3.48 3.62 -7.04
CA ARG A 28 2.28 2.80 -7.22
C ARG A 28 2.75 1.35 -7.42
N GLN A 29 2.87 0.53 -6.38
CA GLN A 29 3.30 -0.86 -6.51
C GLN A 29 2.08 -1.77 -6.52
N ILE A 30 2.06 -2.71 -7.45
CA ILE A 30 1.00 -3.71 -7.54
C ILE A 30 1.24 -4.73 -6.45
N ILE A 31 0.19 -5.07 -5.69
CA ILE A 31 0.21 -6.06 -4.62
C ILE A 31 -0.88 -7.08 -4.93
N CYS A 32 -0.58 -8.37 -4.81
CA CYS A 32 -1.59 -9.41 -4.95
C CYS A 32 -2.55 -9.40 -3.77
N LYS A 33 -3.85 -9.50 -4.05
CA LYS A 33 -4.89 -9.51 -3.02
C LYS A 33 -4.87 -10.77 -2.16
N ASP A 34 -4.50 -11.89 -2.77
CA ASP A 34 -4.63 -13.22 -2.17
C ASP A 34 -3.36 -13.62 -1.39
N CYS A 35 -2.18 -13.32 -1.94
CA CYS A 35 -0.90 -13.70 -1.30
C CYS A 35 -0.08 -12.52 -0.77
N GLY A 36 -0.46 -11.28 -1.06
CA GLY A 36 0.25 -10.08 -0.60
C GLY A 36 1.57 -9.80 -1.29
N GLU A 37 1.98 -10.60 -2.28
CA GLU A 37 3.25 -10.38 -2.98
C GLU A 37 3.21 -9.23 -3.99
N THR A 38 4.38 -8.63 -4.21
CA THR A 38 4.57 -7.56 -5.20
C THR A 38 5.43 -8.03 -6.37
N ILE A 39 5.32 -7.35 -7.52
CA ILE A 39 6.16 -7.64 -8.69
C ILE A 39 7.52 -6.96 -8.50
N LYS A 40 8.58 -7.76 -8.41
CA LYS A 40 9.95 -7.30 -8.24
C LYS A 40 10.69 -7.24 -9.58
N CYS A 41 11.63 -6.31 -9.69
CA CYS A 41 12.52 -6.24 -10.84
C CYS A 41 13.47 -7.45 -10.85
N PRO A 42 13.61 -8.18 -11.97
CA PRO A 42 14.50 -9.34 -12.04
C PRO A 42 15.99 -8.99 -11.92
N PHE A 43 16.35 -7.71 -12.10
CA PHE A 43 17.73 -7.23 -12.05
C PHE A 43 18.12 -6.53 -10.74
N CYS A 44 17.14 -6.00 -10.00
CA CYS A 44 17.39 -5.21 -8.79
C CYS A 44 16.74 -5.79 -7.54
N SER A 45 15.86 -6.80 -7.69
CA SER A 45 15.10 -7.41 -6.60
C SER A 45 14.24 -6.43 -5.77
N ILE A 46 13.97 -5.23 -6.30
CA ILE A 46 13.12 -4.20 -5.69
C ILE A 46 11.73 -4.15 -6.35
N ALA A 47 10.73 -3.67 -5.61
CA ALA A 47 9.37 -3.52 -6.10
C ALA A 47 9.29 -2.57 -7.32
N MET A 48 8.62 -3.02 -8.38
CA MET A 48 8.44 -2.22 -9.59
C MET A 48 7.31 -1.20 -9.41
N SER A 49 7.47 -0.05 -10.06
CA SER A 49 6.53 1.07 -10.01
C SER A 49 5.56 1.05 -11.17
N MET A 50 4.27 1.15 -10.90
CA MET A 50 3.18 1.15 -11.87
C MET A 50 2.97 2.53 -12.47
N HIS A 51 3.04 2.59 -13.79
CA HIS A 51 2.78 3.78 -14.59
C HIS A 51 1.44 3.62 -15.30
N LYS A 52 0.34 3.97 -14.61
CA LYS A 52 -1.05 3.78 -15.07
C LYS A 52 -1.31 4.28 -16.49
N LYS A 53 -0.80 5.47 -16.85
CA LYS A 53 -0.99 6.05 -18.19
C LYS A 53 -0.45 5.18 -19.33
N LYS A 54 0.56 4.36 -19.06
CA LYS A 54 1.23 3.49 -20.03
C LYS A 54 0.90 2.02 -19.81
N ASN A 55 0.15 1.68 -18.75
CA ASN A 55 -0.13 0.32 -18.32
C ASN A 55 1.12 -0.58 -18.19
N VAL A 56 2.21 -0.03 -17.63
CA VAL A 56 3.48 -0.74 -17.43
C VAL A 56 3.97 -0.66 -15.99
N LEU A 57 4.77 -1.65 -15.60
CA LEU A 57 5.64 -1.62 -14.44
C LEU A 57 7.02 -1.16 -14.86
N LYS A 58 7.64 -0.27 -14.09
CA LYS A 58 8.98 0.26 -14.34
C LYS A 58 9.83 0.21 -13.07
N CYS A 59 11.03 -0.33 -13.19
CA CYS A 59 12.08 -0.17 -12.20
C CYS A 59 12.73 1.21 -12.39
N HIS A 60 12.74 2.05 -11.35
CA HIS A 60 13.39 3.37 -11.44
C HIS A 60 14.91 3.33 -11.24
N TYR A 61 15.46 2.20 -10.80
CA TYR A 61 16.90 2.03 -10.61
C TYR A 61 17.61 1.63 -11.90
N CYS A 62 17.08 0.62 -12.61
CA CYS A 62 17.69 0.11 -13.85
C CYS A 62 16.89 0.41 -15.12
N ASN A 63 15.75 1.11 -15.02
CA ASN A 63 14.83 1.39 -16.13
C ASN A 63 14.16 0.18 -16.79
N TYR A 64 14.35 -1.05 -16.29
CA TYR A 64 13.61 -2.22 -16.76
C TYR A 64 12.10 -1.97 -16.71
N THR A 65 11.40 -2.32 -17.78
CA THR A 65 9.97 -2.09 -17.95
C THR A 65 9.29 -3.39 -18.37
N SER A 66 8.14 -3.70 -17.78
CA SER A 66 7.31 -4.85 -18.15
C SER A 66 5.84 -4.43 -18.23
N LEU A 67 5.02 -5.21 -18.94
CA LEU A 67 3.56 -5.05 -18.90
C LEU A 67 3.03 -5.43 -17.52
N ILE A 68 1.85 -4.90 -17.19
CA ILE A 68 1.10 -5.32 -16.01
C ILE A 68 0.31 -6.59 -16.37
N GLU A 69 0.63 -7.71 -15.73
CA GLU A 69 -0.15 -8.95 -15.86
C GLU A 69 -1.46 -8.87 -15.07
N GLN A 70 -2.51 -9.53 -15.56
CA GLN A 70 -3.81 -9.55 -14.87
C GLN A 70 -3.80 -10.45 -13.62
N ASN A 71 -2.95 -11.47 -13.62
CA ASN A 71 -2.85 -12.46 -12.55
C ASN A 71 -1.51 -12.35 -11.81
N CYS A 72 -1.51 -12.73 -10.54
CA CYS A 72 -0.31 -12.78 -9.73
C CYS A 72 0.61 -13.90 -10.23
N PRO A 73 1.90 -13.64 -10.51
CA PRO A 73 2.83 -14.68 -10.91
C PRO A 73 3.09 -15.72 -9.81
N SER A 74 2.89 -15.35 -8.54
CA SER A 74 3.14 -16.23 -7.38
C SER A 74 1.99 -17.18 -7.07
N CYS A 75 0.74 -16.71 -7.16
CA CYS A 75 -0.43 -17.49 -6.74
C CYS A 75 -1.57 -17.55 -7.77
N LYS A 76 -1.42 -16.92 -8.94
CA LYS A 76 -2.44 -16.75 -9.99
C LYS A 76 -3.69 -15.94 -9.58
N GLY A 77 -3.71 -15.44 -8.35
CA GLY A 77 -4.75 -14.57 -7.80
C GLY A 77 -4.88 -13.23 -8.50
N GLU A 78 -5.89 -12.45 -8.13
CA GLU A 78 -6.12 -11.13 -8.70
C GLU A 78 -5.06 -10.13 -8.21
N MET A 79 -4.47 -9.37 -9.14
CA MET A 79 -3.55 -8.29 -8.80
C MET A 79 -4.32 -7.02 -8.46
N LEU A 80 -4.07 -6.43 -7.29
CA LEU A 80 -4.64 -5.13 -6.96
C LEU A 80 -3.84 -4.00 -7.58
N GLU A 81 -4.58 -3.04 -8.16
CA GLU A 81 -4.02 -1.75 -8.52
C GLU A 81 -3.47 -1.05 -7.26
N ALA A 82 -2.24 -0.57 -7.38
CA ALA A 82 -1.59 0.23 -6.35
C ALA A 82 -2.38 1.50 -6.01
N ARG A 83 -3.12 1.46 -4.90
CA ARG A 83 -3.78 2.64 -4.37
C ARG A 83 -2.78 3.42 -3.51
N LYS A 84 -2.58 4.69 -3.84
CA LYS A 84 -1.91 5.63 -2.92
C LYS A 84 -2.93 6.01 -1.86
N MET A 85 -2.68 5.67 -0.61
CA MET A 85 -3.38 6.28 0.50
C MET A 85 -2.60 7.50 0.94
N GLY A 86 -3.18 8.69 0.75
CA GLY A 86 -2.61 9.94 1.23
C GLY A 86 -2.99 10.21 2.68
N THR A 87 -2.37 11.21 3.30
CA THR A 87 -2.70 11.62 4.67
C THR A 87 -4.17 12.01 4.82
N ALA A 88 -4.75 12.66 3.81
CA ALA A 88 -6.17 13.05 3.83
C ALA A 88 -7.11 11.83 3.81
N GLU A 89 -6.83 10.84 2.97
CA GLU A 89 -7.63 9.61 2.89
C GLU A 89 -7.48 8.76 4.16
N LEU A 90 -6.26 8.67 4.70
CA LEU A 90 -6.01 7.99 5.97
C LEU A 90 -6.77 8.67 7.12
N LEU A 91 -6.78 10.01 7.16
CA LEU A 91 -7.53 10.78 8.15
C LEU A 91 -9.02 10.44 8.11
N GLU A 92 -9.63 10.46 6.93
CA GLU A 92 -11.05 10.13 6.74
C GLU A 92 -11.37 8.69 7.20
N LEU A 93 -10.53 7.72 6.85
CA LEU A 93 -10.68 6.33 7.29
C LEU A 93 -10.57 6.19 8.81
N LEU A 94 -9.62 6.88 9.44
CA LEU A 94 -9.44 6.82 10.89
C LEU A 94 -10.58 7.53 11.64
N GLN A 95 -11.09 8.65 11.13
CA GLN A 95 -12.25 9.34 11.71
C GLN A 95 -13.51 8.46 11.66
N ASN A 96 -13.71 7.75 10.55
CA ASN A 96 -14.83 6.80 10.41
C ASN A 96 -14.67 5.58 11.33
N ALA A 97 -13.45 5.05 11.48
CA ALA A 97 -13.18 3.87 12.30
C ALA A 97 -13.10 4.16 13.81
N LEU A 98 -12.69 5.38 14.21
CA LEU A 98 -12.46 5.79 15.59
C LEU A 98 -13.21 7.11 15.88
N PRO A 99 -14.56 7.12 15.85
CA PRO A 99 -15.36 8.36 15.86
C PRO A 99 -15.25 9.19 17.14
N LEU A 100 -14.80 8.58 18.24
CA LEU A 100 -14.60 9.26 19.53
C LEU A 100 -13.17 9.78 19.72
N ALA A 101 -12.25 9.45 18.80
CA ALA A 101 -10.87 9.87 18.88
C ALA A 101 -10.70 11.27 18.28
N LYS A 102 -9.89 12.11 18.94
CA LYS A 102 -9.39 13.35 18.33
C LYS A 102 -8.16 13.01 17.50
N ILE A 103 -8.25 13.20 16.18
CA ILE A 103 -7.21 12.89 15.19
C ILE A 103 -6.71 14.18 14.54
#